data_AF-R6C6R0-F1
#
_entry.id   AF-R6C6R0-F1
#
_cell.length_a   1.000
_cell.length_b   1.000
_cell.length_c   1.000
_cell.angle_alpha   90.00
_cell.angle_beta   90.00
_cell.angle_gamma   90.00
#
_symmetry.space_group_name_H-M   'P 1'
#
loop_
_entity.id
_entity.type
_entity.pdbx_description
1 polymer ?
#
loop_
_entity_poly.entity_id
_entity_poly.type
_entity_poly.pdbx_seq_one_letter_code
_entity_poly.pdbx_strand_id
1 'polypeptide(L)'
;MKRSFLQNSARRTAFVLAMLLLLGGTPVQAAENTTACKNQQPSMESRVCPLLLPPGNSVTLSAEYLEMRLGLPAGEIAAITITSLPKQSGGRLMLDGVEVQMYDTILRSELDRLCYVQDDSAQQAGAGWFSFIPLCKESTKICATFQIGQQPDTAQRPLVQDVFCCTSGQTPVFAALSCLQGKVVYTVQRKPAKGSVCFADGKCVYTPNEGTQGTDRFVLTALDEQGGVSAPIEVQVMIRSEG
;
A
#
# COMPACT_ATOMS: atom_id res chain seq x y z
N MET A 1 -12.33 61.37 -25.32
CA MET A 1 -12.94 62.04 -26.50
C MET A 1 -12.03 61.80 -27.71
N LYS A 2 -12.63 61.28 -28.78
CA LYS A 2 -12.08 60.79 -30.07
C LYS A 2 -10.76 61.38 -30.59
N ARG A 3 -9.84 60.53 -31.08
CA ARG A 3 -9.14 60.70 -32.38
C ARG A 3 -8.82 59.34 -33.03
N SER A 4 -9.47 59.11 -34.16
CA SER A 4 -9.25 58.07 -35.19
C SER A 4 -8.09 58.44 -36.10
N PHE A 5 -7.42 57.49 -36.77
CA PHE A 5 -7.03 57.60 -38.19
C PHE A 5 -6.62 56.21 -38.77
N LEU A 6 -7.30 55.85 -39.89
CA LEU A 6 -6.95 54.97 -41.06
C LEU A 6 -6.59 53.50 -40.82
N GLN A 7 -7.33 52.48 -41.25
CA GLN A 7 -8.00 52.18 -42.53
C GLN A 7 -7.04 52.06 -43.72
N ASN A 8 -6.78 50.82 -44.17
CA ASN A 8 -6.59 50.55 -45.60
C ASN A 8 -7.09 49.15 -45.96
N SER A 9 -7.85 49.08 -47.05
CA SER A 9 -8.65 47.94 -47.50
C SER A 9 -8.46 47.72 -48.99
N ALA A 10 -8.62 46.45 -49.43
CA ALA A 10 -8.89 45.97 -50.80
C ALA A 10 -7.68 45.93 -51.78
N ARG A 11 -7.56 45.01 -52.75
CA ARG A 11 -8.54 44.44 -53.71
C ARG A 11 -8.13 43.06 -54.26
N ARG A 12 -9.14 42.31 -54.75
CA ARG A 12 -9.09 41.06 -55.56
C ARG A 12 -9.08 41.35 -57.07
N THR A 13 -8.50 40.44 -57.89
CA THR A 13 -8.83 39.92 -59.28
C THR A 13 -7.54 39.41 -59.96
N ALA A 14 -7.42 38.42 -60.88
CA ALA A 14 -8.31 37.63 -61.74
C ALA A 14 -7.63 36.29 -62.22
N PHE A 15 -8.43 35.45 -62.88
CA PHE A 15 -8.20 34.12 -63.49
C PHE A 15 -7.15 34.03 -64.62
N VAL A 16 -6.48 32.86 -64.75
CA VAL A 16 -6.08 32.24 -66.04
C VAL A 16 -6.25 30.70 -65.95
N LEU A 17 -6.78 30.11 -67.03
CA LEU A 17 -7.19 28.72 -67.24
C LEU A 17 -6.25 28.05 -68.27
N ALA A 18 -5.80 26.81 -68.03
CA ALA A 18 -5.25 25.84 -69.01
C ALA A 18 -4.63 24.65 -68.21
N MET A 19 -4.62 23.37 -68.58
CA MET A 19 -5.21 22.54 -69.65
C MET A 19 -4.97 21.08 -69.21
N LEU A 20 -5.89 20.14 -69.52
CA LEU A 20 -5.80 18.70 -69.21
C LEU A 20 -4.58 18.02 -69.84
N LEU A 21 -3.93 17.12 -69.07
CA LEU A 21 -3.22 15.94 -69.61
C LEU A 21 -3.57 14.70 -68.77
N LEU A 22 -4.26 13.75 -69.38
CA LEU A 22 -4.52 12.40 -68.88
C LEU A 22 -3.28 11.53 -69.16
N LEU A 23 -2.65 11.00 -68.12
CA LEU A 23 -1.79 9.82 -68.22
C LEU A 23 -2.14 8.88 -67.07
N GLY A 24 -2.69 7.71 -67.44
CA GLY A 24 -2.94 6.61 -66.53
C GLY A 24 -1.62 5.99 -66.08
N GLY A 25 -1.42 5.97 -64.77
CA GLY A 25 -0.44 5.12 -64.10
C GLY A 25 -1.16 4.40 -62.98
N THR A 26 -1.21 3.07 -63.03
CA THR A 26 -1.60 2.25 -61.89
C THR A 26 -0.60 2.51 -60.76
N PRO A 27 -1.03 2.80 -59.52
CA PRO A 27 -0.09 2.83 -58.41
C PRO A 27 0.44 1.41 -58.21
N VAL A 28 1.76 1.24 -58.39
CA VAL A 28 2.52 0.10 -57.91
C VAL A 28 2.31 0.02 -56.40
N GLN A 29 1.68 -1.05 -55.92
CA GLN A 29 1.66 -1.35 -54.48
C GLN A 29 3.08 -1.66 -54.03
N ALA A 30 3.70 -0.69 -53.37
CA ALA A 30 4.82 -0.96 -52.49
C ALA A 30 4.28 -1.78 -51.32
N ALA A 31 4.61 -3.08 -51.30
CA ALA A 31 4.42 -3.90 -50.13
C ALA A 31 5.41 -3.41 -49.05
N GLU A 32 4.97 -2.44 -48.25
CA GLU A 32 5.62 -2.14 -46.98
C GLU A 32 5.28 -3.27 -46.02
N ASN A 33 6.12 -4.31 -46.05
CA ASN A 33 6.30 -5.19 -44.90
C ASN A 33 6.97 -4.40 -43.78
N THR A 34 6.24 -3.46 -43.20
CA THR A 34 6.59 -2.88 -41.90
C THR A 34 6.13 -3.89 -40.87
N THR A 35 6.99 -4.86 -40.59
CA THR A 35 6.95 -5.60 -39.33
C THR A 35 7.11 -4.56 -38.22
N ALA A 36 6.00 -4.05 -37.71
CA ALA A 36 5.99 -3.20 -36.54
C ALA A 36 6.61 -4.01 -35.40
N CYS A 37 7.86 -3.71 -35.06
CA CYS A 37 8.42 -4.11 -33.78
C CYS A 37 7.49 -3.54 -32.72
N LYS A 38 6.65 -4.40 -32.13
CA LYS A 38 6.06 -4.12 -30.82
C LYS A 38 7.24 -3.98 -29.87
N ASN A 39 7.69 -2.75 -29.66
CA ASN A 39 8.45 -2.38 -28.48
C ASN A 39 7.49 -2.58 -27.30
N GLN A 40 7.38 -3.81 -26.82
CA GLN A 40 6.89 -4.10 -25.48
C GLN A 40 8.00 -3.66 -24.53
N GLN A 41 8.15 -2.35 -24.39
CA GLN A 41 8.74 -1.77 -23.19
C GLN A 41 7.89 -2.32 -22.04
N PRO A 42 8.45 -3.10 -21.11
CA PRO A 42 7.67 -3.62 -19.99
C PRO A 42 7.15 -2.42 -19.20
N SER A 43 5.86 -2.11 -19.35
CA SER A 43 5.22 -0.95 -18.74
C SER A 43 5.10 -1.20 -17.24
N MET A 44 5.69 -0.33 -16.43
CA MET A 44 5.46 -0.35 -14.97
C MET A 44 3.98 -0.11 -14.71
N GLU A 45 3.34 -0.99 -13.96
CA GLU A 45 1.95 -0.84 -13.51
C GLU A 45 1.93 0.11 -12.30
N SER A 46 1.13 1.18 -12.37
CA SER A 46 0.92 2.08 -11.23
C SER A 46 -0.25 1.59 -10.39
N ARG A 47 -0.04 1.37 -9.09
CA ARG A 47 -1.10 0.98 -8.14
C ARG A 47 -1.25 2.00 -7.03
N VAL A 48 -2.49 2.41 -6.77
CA VAL A 48 -2.84 3.34 -5.70
C VAL A 48 -3.69 2.60 -4.67
N CYS A 49 -3.19 2.51 -3.46
CA CYS A 49 -3.80 1.77 -2.35
C CYS A 49 -4.19 2.75 -1.24
N PRO A 50 -5.48 2.92 -0.91
CA PRO A 50 -5.87 3.72 0.25
C PRO A 50 -5.42 3.04 1.55
N LEU A 51 -4.99 3.80 2.55
CA LEU A 51 -4.71 3.32 3.91
C LEU A 51 -5.49 4.21 4.87
N LEU A 52 -6.58 3.67 5.41
CA LEU A 52 -7.58 4.41 6.17
C LEU A 52 -7.29 4.24 7.66
N LEU A 53 -6.67 5.25 8.25
CA LEU A 53 -6.21 5.19 9.63
C LEU A 53 -7.23 5.83 10.59
N PRO A 54 -7.45 5.22 11.77
CA PRO A 54 -8.00 5.95 12.90
C PRO A 54 -7.04 7.07 13.34
N PRO A 55 -7.54 8.21 13.86
CA PRO A 55 -6.70 9.30 14.33
C PRO A 55 -5.67 8.86 15.38
N GLY A 56 -4.42 9.30 15.24
CA GLY A 56 -3.35 9.05 16.20
C GLY A 56 -2.72 7.65 16.17
N ASN A 57 -3.14 6.80 15.25
CA ASN A 57 -2.60 5.44 15.16
C ASN A 57 -1.31 5.39 14.34
N SER A 58 -0.39 4.54 14.80
CA SER A 58 0.66 3.98 13.96
C SER A 58 0.19 2.66 13.39
N VAL A 59 0.66 2.30 12.20
CA VAL A 59 0.32 1.02 11.58
C VAL A 59 1.56 0.35 11.01
N THR A 60 1.71 -0.94 11.29
CA THR A 60 2.78 -1.76 10.71
C THR A 60 2.43 -2.12 9.27
N LEU A 61 3.38 -1.91 8.36
CA LEU A 61 3.26 -2.18 6.93
C LEU A 61 3.99 -3.50 6.59
N SER A 62 3.52 -4.60 7.19
CA SER A 62 4.14 -5.92 7.07
C SER A 62 4.28 -6.37 5.62
N ALA A 63 5.21 -7.29 5.36
CA ALA A 63 5.39 -7.85 4.03
C ALA A 63 4.09 -8.46 3.51
N GLU A 64 3.40 -9.23 4.36
CA GLU A 64 2.13 -9.88 4.04
C GLU A 64 1.03 -8.86 3.72
N TYR A 65 0.98 -7.73 4.44
CA TYR A 65 0.02 -6.68 4.16
C TYR A 65 0.29 -6.01 2.81
N LEU A 66 1.54 -5.65 2.52
CA LEU A 66 1.91 -5.06 1.24
C LEU A 66 1.65 -6.03 0.07
N GLU A 67 2.00 -7.30 0.22
CA GLU A 67 1.70 -8.36 -0.75
C GLU A 67 0.19 -8.46 -1.00
N MET A 68 -0.64 -8.46 0.06
CA MET A 68 -2.11 -8.46 -0.07
C MET A 68 -2.63 -7.23 -0.82
N ARG A 69 -2.20 -6.01 -0.44
CA ARG A 69 -2.67 -4.76 -1.08
C ARG A 69 -2.23 -4.64 -2.53
N LEU A 70 -1.12 -5.27 -2.88
CA LEU A 70 -0.60 -5.35 -4.24
C LEU A 70 -1.04 -6.63 -4.96
N GLY A 71 -1.98 -7.41 -4.43
CA GLY A 71 -2.47 -8.64 -5.08
C GLY A 71 -1.35 -9.61 -5.47
N LEU A 72 -0.23 -9.59 -4.74
CA LEU A 72 0.93 -10.45 -4.94
C LEU A 72 0.77 -11.73 -4.09
N PRO A 73 1.34 -12.86 -4.55
CA PRO A 73 1.45 -14.05 -3.71
C PRO A 73 2.23 -13.79 -2.41
N ALA A 74 1.92 -14.58 -1.37
CA ALA A 74 2.68 -14.51 -0.13
C ALA A 74 4.15 -14.88 -0.38
N GLY A 75 5.07 -14.05 0.09
CA GLY A 75 6.50 -14.24 -0.11
C GLY A 75 7.05 -13.67 -1.41
N GLU A 76 6.24 -12.99 -2.22
CA GLU A 76 6.65 -12.47 -3.53
C GLU A 76 7.58 -11.26 -3.44
N ILE A 77 7.35 -10.36 -2.46
CA ILE A 77 8.21 -9.19 -2.26
C ILE A 77 9.52 -9.65 -1.62
N ALA A 78 10.66 -9.41 -2.25
CA ALA A 78 11.99 -9.61 -1.66
C ALA A 78 12.51 -8.38 -0.93
N ALA A 79 12.19 -7.18 -1.43
CA ALA A 79 12.50 -5.89 -0.84
C ALA A 79 11.57 -4.80 -1.41
N ILE A 80 11.57 -3.61 -0.84
CA ILE A 80 10.97 -2.41 -1.44
C ILE A 80 12.02 -1.30 -1.52
N THR A 81 11.96 -0.48 -2.57
CA THR A 81 12.74 0.77 -2.65
C THR A 81 11.81 1.96 -2.54
N ILE A 82 12.05 2.85 -1.57
CA ILE A 82 11.24 4.04 -1.33
C ILE A 82 11.46 5.07 -2.44
N THR A 83 10.38 5.49 -3.10
CA THR A 83 10.42 6.44 -4.22
C THR A 83 9.69 7.75 -3.93
N SER A 84 8.91 7.81 -2.85
CA SER A 84 8.31 9.04 -2.33
C SER A 84 8.02 8.86 -0.85
N LEU A 85 8.31 9.88 -0.05
CA LEU A 85 7.97 9.93 1.37
C LEU A 85 6.81 10.91 1.59
N PRO A 86 6.05 10.76 2.70
CA PRO A 86 5.09 11.77 3.07
C PRO A 86 5.77 13.13 3.29
N LYS A 87 5.06 14.21 2.99
CA LYS A 87 5.51 15.56 3.38
C LYS A 87 5.55 15.65 4.91
N GLN A 88 6.31 16.61 5.45
CA GLN A 88 6.47 16.78 6.91
C GLN A 88 5.17 16.85 7.71
N SER A 89 4.08 17.36 7.11
CA SER A 89 2.75 17.43 7.73
C SER A 89 1.87 16.21 7.44
N GLY A 90 2.40 15.14 6.84
CA GLY A 90 1.67 14.00 6.31
C GLY A 90 2.10 12.67 6.93
N GLY A 91 2.71 12.71 8.11
CA GLY A 91 3.21 11.54 8.85
C GLY A 91 4.63 11.14 8.46
N ARG A 92 5.11 10.04 9.01
CA ARG A 92 6.47 9.51 8.76
C ARG A 92 6.45 8.01 8.53
N LEU A 93 7.35 7.53 7.67
CA LEU A 93 7.72 6.12 7.65
C LEU A 93 8.87 5.90 8.61
N MET A 94 8.72 4.93 9.51
CA MET A 94 9.73 4.59 10.51
C MET A 94 10.09 3.11 10.39
N LEU A 95 11.38 2.80 10.41
CA LEU A 95 11.90 1.44 10.51
C LEU A 95 12.70 1.33 11.81
N ASP A 96 12.29 0.44 12.71
CA ASP A 96 12.95 0.28 14.02
C ASP A 96 13.10 1.58 14.82
N GLY A 97 12.13 2.50 14.65
CA GLY A 97 12.13 3.82 15.31
C GLY A 97 13.01 4.88 14.66
N VAL A 98 13.65 4.58 13.53
CA VAL A 98 14.41 5.53 12.71
C VAL A 98 13.57 5.93 11.49
N GLU A 99 13.57 7.22 11.15
CA GLU A 99 12.83 7.71 9.98
C GLU A 99 13.49 7.25 8.67
N VAL A 100 12.68 6.63 7.82
CA VAL A 100 13.10 6.09 6.51
C VAL A 100 13.41 7.23 5.55
N GLN A 101 14.45 7.07 4.73
CA GLN A 101 14.90 8.04 3.75
C GLN A 101 14.49 7.67 2.32
N MET A 102 14.51 8.65 1.41
CA MET A 102 14.30 8.39 -0.01
C MET A 102 15.39 7.46 -0.55
N TYR A 103 14.98 6.53 -1.41
CA TYR A 103 15.82 5.51 -2.02
C TYR A 103 16.34 4.43 -1.07
N ASP A 104 15.93 4.45 0.20
CA ASP A 104 16.16 3.32 1.09
C ASP A 104 15.56 2.06 0.50
N THR A 105 16.32 0.98 0.58
CA THR A 105 15.86 -0.37 0.23
C THR A 105 15.65 -1.15 1.52
N ILE A 106 14.40 -1.53 1.76
CA ILE A 106 13.97 -2.25 2.96
C ILE A 106 13.72 -3.70 2.58
N LEU A 107 14.40 -4.63 3.24
CA LEU A 107 14.28 -6.06 2.94
C LEU A 107 12.93 -6.60 3.42
N ARG A 108 12.44 -7.67 2.80
CA ARG A 108 11.20 -8.33 3.22
C ARG A 108 11.18 -8.67 4.72
N SER A 109 12.32 -9.13 5.25
CA SER A 109 12.49 -9.47 6.68
C SER A 109 12.43 -8.26 7.63
N GLU A 110 12.43 -7.05 7.10
CA GLU A 110 12.38 -5.79 7.85
C GLU A 110 11.01 -5.12 7.78
N LEU A 111 10.18 -5.49 6.79
CA LEU A 111 8.84 -4.90 6.60
C LEU A 111 7.92 -5.10 7.79
N ASP A 112 8.08 -6.17 8.56
CA ASP A 112 7.31 -6.39 9.79
C ASP A 112 7.65 -5.39 10.91
N ARG A 113 8.70 -4.58 10.71
CA ARG A 113 9.13 -3.50 11.61
C ARG A 113 8.98 -2.11 10.98
N LEU A 114 8.61 -2.04 9.71
CA LEU A 114 8.26 -0.80 9.03
C LEU A 114 6.87 -0.35 9.49
N CYS A 115 6.76 0.88 9.96
CA CYS A 115 5.47 1.48 10.29
C CYS A 115 5.29 2.84 9.64
N TYR A 116 4.03 3.17 9.37
CA TYR A 116 3.61 4.54 9.16
C TYR A 116 3.12 5.12 10.48
N VAL A 117 3.63 6.29 10.86
CA VAL A 117 3.29 7.01 12.09
C VAL A 117 2.57 8.30 11.73
N GLN A 118 1.34 8.44 12.22
CA GLN A 118 0.54 9.67 12.09
C GLN A 118 0.83 10.58 13.30
N ASP A 119 1.45 11.74 13.07
CA ASP A 119 1.57 12.78 14.10
C ASP A 119 0.36 13.74 14.10
N ASP A 120 0.35 14.67 15.06
CA ASP A 120 -0.75 15.65 15.22
C ASP A 120 -0.89 16.54 13.97
N SER A 121 0.22 16.83 13.28
CA SER A 121 0.18 17.59 12.03
C SER A 121 -0.51 16.79 10.92
N ALA A 122 -0.20 15.50 10.80
CA ALA A 122 -0.83 14.58 9.85
C ALA A 122 -2.33 14.39 10.07
N GLN A 123 -2.78 14.41 11.33
CA GLN A 123 -4.21 14.41 11.66
C GLN A 123 -4.92 15.66 11.11
N GLN A 124 -4.27 16.82 11.21
CA GLN A 124 -4.84 18.11 10.82
C GLN A 124 -4.75 18.39 9.32
N ALA A 125 -3.66 17.93 8.67
CA ALA A 125 -3.36 18.29 7.29
C ALA A 125 -4.27 17.60 6.26
N GLY A 126 -4.84 16.43 6.60
CA GLY A 126 -5.70 15.68 5.70
C GLY A 126 -4.94 15.16 4.47
N ALA A 127 -4.55 13.89 4.53
CA ALA A 127 -3.90 13.09 3.48
C ALA A 127 -2.37 13.26 3.33
N GLY A 128 -1.65 12.26 3.81
CA GLY A 128 -0.29 11.93 3.42
C GLY A 128 -0.26 10.89 2.30
N TRP A 129 0.90 10.65 1.70
CA TRP A 129 1.11 9.52 0.81
C TRP A 129 2.59 9.14 0.81
N PHE A 130 2.87 7.89 0.49
CA PHE A 130 4.22 7.42 0.21
C PHE A 130 4.18 6.46 -0.97
N SER A 131 5.31 6.30 -1.64
CA SER A 131 5.42 5.40 -2.78
C SER A 131 6.69 4.58 -2.71
N PHE A 132 6.62 3.37 -3.26
CA PHE A 132 7.75 2.47 -3.38
C PHE A 132 7.65 1.60 -4.62
N ILE A 133 8.77 1.01 -5.02
CA ILE A 133 8.83 -0.04 -6.04
C ILE A 133 9.22 -1.34 -5.32
N PRO A 134 8.37 -2.39 -5.32
CA PRO A 134 8.77 -3.68 -4.79
C PRO A 134 9.73 -4.38 -5.76
N LEU A 135 10.76 -4.99 -5.20
CA LEU A 135 11.54 -6.02 -5.85
C LEU A 135 10.80 -7.35 -5.67
N CYS A 136 10.09 -7.80 -6.69
CA CYS A 136 9.39 -9.08 -6.69
C CYS A 136 10.31 -10.22 -7.17
N LYS A 137 10.06 -11.44 -6.70
CA LYS A 137 10.79 -12.65 -7.14
C LYS A 137 10.51 -12.95 -8.61
N GLU A 138 9.25 -12.91 -9.00
CA GLU A 138 8.85 -12.81 -10.39
C GLU A 138 9.04 -11.35 -10.85
N SER A 139 9.39 -11.14 -12.12
CA SER A 139 9.73 -9.80 -12.64
C SER A 139 8.51 -8.88 -12.83
N THR A 140 7.57 -8.91 -11.88
CA THR A 140 6.41 -8.03 -11.79
C THR A 140 6.87 -6.60 -11.53
N LYS A 141 6.43 -5.68 -12.39
CA LYS A 141 6.87 -4.29 -12.41
C LYS A 141 5.76 -3.38 -11.88
N ILE A 142 5.78 -3.08 -10.59
CA ILE A 142 4.77 -2.23 -9.92
C ILE A 142 5.43 -0.96 -9.39
N CYS A 143 4.74 0.18 -9.51
CA CYS A 143 4.96 1.36 -8.68
C CYS A 143 3.76 1.49 -7.74
N ALA A 144 3.99 1.25 -6.44
CA ALA A 144 2.95 1.30 -5.43
C ALA A 144 2.90 2.68 -4.79
N THR A 145 1.70 3.23 -4.62
CA THR A 145 1.44 4.47 -3.89
C THR A 145 0.38 4.22 -2.84
N PHE A 146 0.72 4.43 -1.58
CA PHE A 146 -0.22 4.36 -0.47
C PHE A 146 -0.72 5.76 -0.15
N GLN A 147 -2.02 5.97 -0.27
CA GLN A 147 -2.68 7.24 0.07
C GLN A 147 -3.29 7.14 1.46
N ILE A 148 -2.85 7.99 2.37
CA ILE A 148 -3.34 8.01 3.74
C ILE A 148 -4.68 8.75 3.77
N GLY A 149 -5.71 8.07 4.22
CA GLY A 149 -7.04 8.64 4.45
C GLY A 149 -7.42 8.53 5.92
N GLN A 150 -8.38 9.35 6.34
CA GLN A 150 -9.05 9.13 7.62
C GLN A 150 -10.11 8.05 7.44
N GLN A 151 -10.14 7.08 8.35
CA GLN A 151 -11.25 6.13 8.40
C GLN A 151 -12.52 6.86 8.87
N PRO A 152 -13.62 6.84 8.10
CA PRO A 152 -14.88 7.44 8.54
C PRO A 152 -15.33 6.82 9.85
N ASP A 153 -15.87 7.61 10.77
CA ASP A 153 -16.37 7.09 12.05
C ASP A 153 -17.58 6.13 11.85
N THR A 154 -18.24 6.22 10.70
CA THR A 154 -19.32 5.35 10.24
C THR A 154 -18.84 4.09 9.51
N ALA A 155 -17.54 3.97 9.20
CA ALA A 155 -17.01 2.77 8.58
C ALA A 155 -17.08 1.62 9.60
N GLN A 156 -17.59 0.47 9.17
CA GLN A 156 -17.48 -0.76 9.95
C GLN A 156 -16.00 -1.09 10.05
N ARG A 157 -15.36 -0.64 11.13
CA ARG A 157 -13.99 -1.06 11.47
C ARG A 157 -14.00 -2.58 11.51
N PRO A 158 -12.87 -3.24 11.26
CA PRO A 158 -12.74 -4.61 11.69
C PRO A 158 -13.06 -4.69 13.20
N LEU A 159 -14.28 -5.12 13.55
CA LEU A 159 -14.67 -5.33 14.94
C LEU A 159 -14.01 -6.63 15.37
N VAL A 160 -12.89 -6.50 16.06
CA VAL A 160 -12.28 -7.60 16.76
C VAL A 160 -12.53 -7.43 18.24
N GLN A 161 -13.18 -8.43 18.84
CA GLN A 161 -13.39 -8.44 20.29
C GLN A 161 -12.07 -8.79 20.98
N ASP A 162 -11.90 -8.26 22.19
CA ASP A 162 -10.79 -8.65 23.04
C ASP A 162 -10.81 -10.15 23.29
N VAL A 163 -9.63 -10.75 23.29
CA VAL A 163 -9.48 -12.20 23.41
C VAL A 163 -8.90 -12.54 24.76
N PHE A 164 -9.64 -13.36 25.49
CA PHE A 164 -9.23 -13.91 26.78
C PHE A 164 -9.04 -15.41 26.65
N CYS A 165 -7.85 -15.89 26.97
CA CYS A 165 -7.56 -17.33 26.92
C CYS A 165 -6.65 -17.77 28.06
N CYS A 166 -6.57 -19.08 28.26
CA CYS A 166 -5.77 -19.70 29.32
C CYS A 166 -4.92 -20.83 28.75
N THR A 167 -3.70 -20.98 29.25
CA THR A 167 -2.80 -22.07 28.87
C THR A 167 -1.97 -22.56 30.06
N SER A 168 -1.44 -23.78 29.99
CA SER A 168 -0.35 -24.26 30.85
C SER A 168 1.01 -23.93 30.25
N GLY A 169 2.07 -23.98 31.06
CA GLY A 169 3.45 -23.73 30.62
C GLY A 169 3.77 -24.43 29.29
N GLN A 170 4.45 -23.72 28.39
CA GLN A 170 4.85 -24.20 27.05
C GLN A 170 3.72 -24.69 26.12
N THR A 171 2.46 -24.74 26.56
CA THR A 171 1.34 -25.16 25.73
C THR A 171 0.90 -23.98 24.86
N PRO A 172 0.97 -24.08 23.52
CA PRO A 172 0.48 -23.02 22.66
C PRO A 172 -1.04 -22.91 22.79
N VAL A 173 -1.56 -21.69 22.76
CA VAL A 173 -2.99 -21.44 22.61
C VAL A 173 -3.28 -20.81 21.26
N PHE A 174 -4.30 -21.36 20.63
CA PHE A 174 -4.85 -20.87 19.38
C PHE A 174 -6.04 -19.99 19.71
N ALA A 175 -5.88 -18.69 19.52
CA ALA A 175 -7.00 -17.78 19.50
C ALA A 175 -7.58 -17.80 18.08
N ALA A 176 -8.82 -18.26 17.94
CA ALA A 176 -9.59 -17.90 16.77
C ALA A 176 -9.90 -16.41 16.91
N LEU A 177 -9.10 -15.56 16.25
CA LEU A 177 -9.43 -14.17 16.02
C LEU A 177 -10.55 -14.17 14.98
N SER A 178 -11.74 -14.57 15.43
CA SER A 178 -12.92 -14.79 14.60
C SER A 178 -13.53 -13.45 14.25
N CYS A 179 -12.81 -12.63 13.49
CA CYS A 179 -13.28 -11.30 13.18
C CYS A 179 -13.17 -11.02 11.69
N LEU A 180 -14.38 -11.07 11.12
CA LEU A 180 -14.88 -10.49 9.88
C LEU A 180 -14.90 -11.32 8.60
N GLN A 181 -15.93 -11.00 7.83
CA GLN A 181 -16.12 -11.38 6.44
C GLN A 181 -15.04 -10.69 5.59
N GLY A 182 -14.11 -11.45 5.00
CA GLY A 182 -13.07 -10.91 4.12
C GLY A 182 -11.66 -11.36 4.49
N LYS A 183 -10.67 -11.02 3.64
CA LYS A 183 -9.26 -11.33 3.87
C LYS A 183 -8.60 -10.21 4.69
N VAL A 184 -8.01 -10.56 5.83
CA VAL A 184 -7.32 -9.62 6.74
C VAL A 184 -5.91 -10.09 7.06
N VAL A 185 -5.03 -9.12 7.33
CA VAL A 185 -3.69 -9.35 7.89
C VAL A 185 -3.64 -8.76 9.29
N TYR A 186 -3.14 -9.52 10.25
CA TYR A 186 -2.96 -9.06 11.62
C TYR A 186 -1.51 -8.64 11.85
N THR A 187 -1.32 -7.54 12.55
CA THR A 187 0.01 -7.07 12.96
C THR A 187 0.06 -6.87 14.47
N VAL A 188 1.22 -7.14 15.07
CA VAL A 188 1.45 -6.95 16.51
C VAL A 188 1.94 -5.52 16.75
N GLN A 189 1.12 -4.68 17.38
CA GLN A 189 1.53 -3.33 17.78
C GLN A 189 2.32 -3.32 19.08
N ARG A 190 1.89 -4.12 20.07
CA ARG A 190 2.59 -4.29 21.34
C ARG A 190 2.87 -5.76 21.54
N LYS A 191 4.14 -6.14 21.61
CA LYS A 191 4.55 -7.53 21.82
C LYS A 191 4.17 -8.03 23.22
N PRO A 192 3.84 -9.32 23.38
CA PRO A 192 3.73 -9.96 24.71
C PRO A 192 5.06 -9.90 25.47
N ALA A 193 5.00 -9.92 26.80
CA ALA A 193 6.18 -9.90 27.66
C ALA A 193 6.61 -11.30 28.14
N LYS A 194 5.70 -12.29 28.11
CA LYS A 194 5.89 -13.64 28.65
C LYS A 194 5.73 -14.74 27.60
N GLY A 195 5.68 -14.38 26.33
CA GLY A 195 5.59 -15.34 25.24
C GLY A 195 5.91 -14.71 23.90
N SER A 196 5.53 -15.42 22.84
CA SER A 196 5.62 -14.97 21.46
C SER A 196 4.30 -15.17 20.74
N VAL A 197 4.02 -14.32 19.76
CA VAL A 197 2.85 -14.40 18.89
C VAL A 197 3.30 -14.61 17.46
N CYS A 198 2.68 -15.55 16.76
CA CYS A 198 2.77 -15.71 15.32
C CYS A 198 1.38 -15.88 14.69
N PHE A 199 1.29 -15.60 13.40
CA PHE A 199 0.08 -15.82 12.61
C PHE A 199 0.30 -16.98 11.65
N ALA A 200 -0.58 -17.98 11.70
CA ALA A 200 -0.52 -19.16 10.86
C ALA A 200 -1.94 -19.59 10.49
N ASP A 201 -2.20 -19.83 9.20
CA ASP A 201 -3.49 -20.30 8.68
C ASP A 201 -4.69 -19.44 9.14
N GLY A 202 -4.51 -18.12 9.17
CA GLY A 202 -5.54 -17.18 9.64
C GLY A 202 -5.80 -17.21 11.14
N LYS A 203 -4.96 -17.90 11.93
CA LYS A 203 -5.05 -17.97 13.39
C LYS A 203 -3.89 -17.21 14.05
N CYS A 204 -4.19 -16.62 15.19
CA CYS A 204 -3.17 -16.11 16.10
C CYS A 204 -2.75 -17.22 17.06
N VAL A 205 -1.46 -17.53 17.08
CA VAL A 205 -0.87 -18.53 17.97
C VAL A 205 -0.01 -17.82 19.00
N TYR A 206 -0.38 -17.96 20.27
CA TYR A 206 0.42 -17.50 21.39
C TYR A 206 1.16 -18.70 22.00
N THR A 207 2.48 -18.56 22.16
CA THR A 207 3.34 -19.57 22.80
C THR A 207 3.99 -18.94 24.04
N PRO A 208 3.68 -19.41 25.26
CA PRO A 208 4.37 -18.96 26.47
C PRO A 208 5.87 -19.27 26.41
N ASN A 209 6.68 -18.39 26.98
CA ASN A 209 8.07 -18.71 27.28
C ASN A 209 8.11 -19.74 28.42
N GLU A 210 9.15 -20.57 28.42
CA GLU A 210 9.36 -21.57 29.47
C GLU A 210 9.42 -20.94 30.87
N GLY A 211 8.80 -21.62 31.85
CA GLY A 211 8.78 -21.18 33.25
C GLY A 211 7.93 -19.96 33.56
N THR A 212 7.25 -19.36 32.58
CA THR A 212 6.41 -18.18 32.81
C THR A 212 5.04 -18.53 33.41
N GLN A 213 4.51 -17.64 34.24
CA GLN A 213 3.20 -17.77 34.87
C GLN A 213 2.49 -16.42 35.01
N GLY A 214 1.19 -16.46 35.28
CA GLY A 214 0.34 -15.28 35.47
C GLY A 214 -0.15 -14.69 34.15
N THR A 215 -0.62 -13.45 34.20
CA THR A 215 -1.19 -12.77 33.03
C THR A 215 -0.10 -12.20 32.11
N ASP A 216 -0.31 -12.32 30.80
CA ASP A 216 0.40 -11.61 29.74
C ASP A 216 -0.61 -10.83 28.86
N ARG A 217 -0.14 -9.76 28.22
CA ARG A 217 -0.97 -8.88 27.39
C ARG A 217 -0.21 -8.38 26.16
N PHE A 218 -0.88 -8.41 25.02
CA PHE A 218 -0.38 -7.86 23.76
C PHE A 218 -1.49 -7.17 23.00
N VAL A 219 -1.13 -6.31 22.04
CA VAL A 219 -2.10 -5.58 21.21
C VAL A 219 -1.88 -5.90 19.75
N LEU A 220 -2.99 -6.21 19.07
CA LEU A 220 -3.04 -6.44 17.64
C LEU A 220 -3.78 -5.34 16.91
N THR A 221 -3.59 -5.30 15.60
CA THR A 221 -4.42 -4.53 14.68
C THR A 221 -4.68 -5.37 13.44
N ALA A 222 -5.93 -5.37 12.97
CA ALA A 222 -6.32 -6.01 11.73
C ALA A 222 -6.37 -4.98 10.61
N LEU A 223 -5.82 -5.35 9.45
CA LEU A 223 -5.87 -4.55 8.23
C LEU A 223 -6.53 -5.37 7.12
N ASP A 224 -7.50 -4.78 6.44
CA ASP A 224 -8.21 -5.43 5.33
C ASP A 224 -7.62 -5.10 3.95
N GLU A 225 -8.11 -5.77 2.92
CA GLU A 225 -7.69 -5.58 1.53
C GLU A 225 -8.14 -4.23 0.94
N GLN A 226 -9.16 -3.59 1.53
CA GLN A 226 -9.65 -2.26 1.15
C GLN A 226 -8.84 -1.12 1.80
N GLY A 227 -7.98 -1.44 2.78
CA GLY A 227 -7.16 -0.48 3.50
C GLY A 227 -7.75 0.02 4.82
N GLY A 228 -8.87 -0.55 5.27
CA GLY A 228 -9.43 -0.32 6.59
C GLY A 228 -8.55 -0.90 7.69
N VAL A 229 -8.52 -0.20 8.83
CA VAL A 229 -7.71 -0.55 9.99
C VAL A 229 -8.59 -0.63 11.23
N SER A 230 -8.45 -1.71 11.99
CA SER A 230 -9.21 -1.95 13.21
C SER A 230 -8.88 -0.95 14.31
N ALA A 231 -9.77 -0.84 15.31
CA ALA A 231 -9.33 -0.37 16.62
C ALA A 231 -8.27 -1.33 17.19
N PRO A 232 -7.41 -0.88 18.12
CA PRO A 232 -6.51 -1.78 18.85
C PRO A 232 -7.29 -2.93 19.50
N ILE A 233 -6.73 -4.14 19.39
CA ILE A 233 -7.35 -5.38 19.87
C ILE A 233 -6.52 -5.83 21.06
N GLU A 234 -7.09 -5.87 22.26
CA GLU A 234 -6.35 -6.32 23.44
C GLU A 234 -6.50 -7.83 23.60
N VAL A 235 -5.36 -8.53 23.62
CA VAL A 235 -5.33 -9.96 23.90
C VAL A 235 -4.70 -10.18 25.27
N GLN A 236 -5.44 -10.84 26.14
CA GLN A 236 -5.00 -11.22 27.47
C GLN A 236 -4.91 -12.74 27.59
N VAL A 237 -3.73 -13.22 27.96
CA VAL A 237 -3.48 -14.65 28.18
C VAL A 237 -3.17 -14.91 29.65
N MET A 238 -3.84 -15.88 30.26
CA MET A 238 -3.51 -16.37 31.60
C MET A 238 -2.68 -17.66 31.47
N ILE A 239 -1.43 -17.61 31.93
CA ILE A 239 -0.52 -18.76 31.96
C ILE A 239 -0.57 -19.39 33.36
N ARG A 240 -1.03 -20.64 33.44
CA ARG A 240 -1.12 -21.42 34.69
C ARG A 240 0.17 -22.21 34.92
N SER A 241 0.51 -22.41 36.18
CA SER A 241 1.54 -23.39 36.56
C SER A 241 1.15 -24.78 36.11
N GLU A 242 2.11 -25.58 35.65
CA GLU A 242 1.94 -27.02 35.60
C GLU A 242 1.94 -27.53 37.05
N GLY A 243 0.86 -28.18 37.45
CA GLY A 243 0.67 -28.75 38.78
C GLY A 243 0.97 -30.24 38.80
#